data_AF-A0A1U7GHL6-F1
#
_entry.id   AF-A0A1U7GHL6-F1
#
_cell.length_a   1.000
_cell.length_b   1.000
_cell.length_c   1.000
_cell.angle_alpha   90.00
_cell.angle_beta   90.00
_cell.angle_gamma   90.00
#
_symmetry.space_group_name_H-M   'P 1'
#
loop_
_entity.id
_entity.type
_entity.pdbx_description
1 polymer ?
#
loop_
_entity_poly.entity_id
_entity_poly.type
_entity_poly.pdbx_seq_one_letter_code
_entity_poly.pdbx_strand_id
1 'polypeptide(L)'
;MTASNNHHDDHDHESEWGLCKACKWWQLEPEAHVENLTLGLCIDEDLQPYNLRVSGLSGCNHFMPGKPARAEGSAEAPPRAKAMR
;
A
#
# COMPACT_ATOMS: atom_id res chain seq x y z
N MET A 1 -49.24 -1.33 24.30
CA MET A 1 -47.91 -0.68 24.39
C MET A 1 -46.92 -1.69 23.83
N THR A 2 -46.72 -1.69 22.52
CA THR A 2 -45.81 -2.64 21.86
C THR A 2 -44.65 -1.81 21.35
N ALA A 3 -43.51 -1.88 22.05
CA ALA A 3 -42.29 -1.23 21.61
C ALA A 3 -41.68 -2.07 20.48
N SER A 4 -41.68 -1.53 19.26
CA SER A 4 -40.93 -2.10 18.15
C SER A 4 -39.44 -1.86 18.39
N ASN A 5 -38.69 -2.92 18.63
CA ASN A 5 -37.22 -2.88 18.60
C ASN A 5 -36.77 -2.81 17.13
N ASN A 6 -36.31 -1.64 16.70
CA ASN A 6 -35.58 -1.50 15.45
C ASN A 6 -34.13 -1.96 15.66
N HIS A 7 -33.82 -3.19 15.25
CA HIS A 7 -32.44 -3.58 14.95
C HIS A 7 -32.12 -3.05 13.55
N HIS A 8 -31.39 -1.94 13.48
CA HIS A 8 -30.63 -1.61 12.28
C HIS A 8 -29.26 -2.28 12.43
N ASP A 9 -29.16 -3.45 11.81
CA ASP A 9 -27.88 -4.11 11.51
C ASP A 9 -27.29 -3.39 10.27
N ASP A 10 -26.71 -2.21 10.52
CA ASP A 10 -25.92 -1.49 9.53
C ASP A 10 -24.53 -2.12 9.52
N HIS A 11 -24.40 -3.23 8.79
CA HIS A 11 -23.11 -3.82 8.47
C HIS A 11 -22.45 -2.99 7.36
N ASP A 12 -22.11 -1.75 7.70
CA ASP A 12 -21.24 -0.87 6.93
C ASP A 12 -19.83 -1.46 7.05
N HIS A 13 -19.49 -2.38 6.14
CA HIS A 13 -18.10 -2.78 5.93
C HIS A 13 -17.41 -1.64 5.16
N GLU A 14 -17.33 -0.46 5.79
CA GLU A 14 -16.46 0.61 5.32
C GLU A 14 -15.06 0.01 5.30
N SER A 15 -14.51 -0.23 4.11
CA SER A 15 -13.15 -0.75 3.98
C SER A 15 -12.22 0.16 4.76
N GLU A 16 -11.70 -0.34 5.89
CA GLU A 16 -10.98 0.48 6.86
C GLU A 16 -9.83 1.21 6.15
N TRP A 17 -9.82 2.54 6.19
CA TRP A 17 -8.70 3.30 5.66
C TRP A 17 -7.44 3.01 6.47
N GLY A 18 -6.29 2.81 5.80
CA GLY A 18 -5.04 2.58 6.51
C GLY A 18 -3.79 2.97 5.73
N LEU A 19 -2.66 3.05 6.45
CA LEU A 19 -1.38 3.52 5.95
C LEU A 19 -0.62 2.44 5.17
N CYS A 20 0.07 2.84 4.10
CA CYS A 20 0.88 1.94 3.28
C CYS A 20 1.95 1.20 4.08
N LYS A 21 2.57 1.85 5.09
CA LYS A 21 3.57 1.19 5.95
C LYS A 21 3.05 0.01 6.79
N ALA A 22 1.73 -0.11 6.94
CA ALA A 22 1.06 -1.21 7.62
C ALA A 22 0.26 -2.11 6.65
N CYS A 23 0.35 -1.86 5.34
CA CYS A 23 -0.43 -2.54 4.31
C CYS A 23 0.39 -3.67 3.69
N LYS A 24 -0.21 -4.86 3.56
CA LYS A 24 0.44 -6.01 2.91
C LYS A 24 0.74 -5.76 1.42
N TRP A 25 -0.01 -4.88 0.79
CA TRP A 25 0.12 -4.53 -0.63
C TRP A 25 1.19 -3.49 -0.94
N TRP A 26 1.90 -2.99 0.07
CA TRP A 26 2.98 -2.05 -0.15
C TRP A 26 4.28 -2.81 -0.41
N GLN A 27 4.74 -2.83 -1.66
CA GLN A 27 5.99 -3.46 -2.05
C GLN A 27 7.17 -2.51 -1.85
N LEU A 28 8.15 -2.96 -1.09
CA LEU A 28 9.42 -2.29 -0.89
C LEU A 28 10.56 -3.08 -1.57
N GLU A 29 11.65 -2.38 -1.87
CA GLU A 29 12.94 -3.01 -2.19
C GLU A 29 13.38 -3.96 -1.06
N PRO A 30 14.19 -5.00 -1.33
CA PRO A 30 14.51 -6.03 -0.34
C PRO A 30 15.11 -5.48 0.96
N GLU A 31 15.99 -4.49 0.85
CA GLU A 31 16.75 -3.91 1.97
C GLU A 31 16.13 -2.61 2.52
N ALA A 32 15.06 -2.08 1.91
CA ALA A 32 14.50 -0.80 2.33
C ALA A 32 13.85 -0.87 3.74
N HIS A 33 13.97 0.19 4.52
CA HIS A 33 13.33 0.25 5.83
C HIS A 33 11.84 0.61 5.71
N VAL A 34 11.00 0.06 6.60
CA VAL A 34 9.57 0.38 6.68
C VAL A 34 9.42 1.71 7.43
N GLU A 35 9.48 2.82 6.70
CA GLU A 35 9.45 4.16 7.28
C GLU A 35 8.44 5.07 6.58
N ASN A 36 8.12 6.18 7.24
CA ASN A 36 7.14 7.16 6.78
C ASN A 36 7.43 7.72 5.38
N LEU A 37 8.71 7.93 5.07
CA LEU A 37 9.15 8.57 3.83
C LEU A 37 9.76 7.59 2.82
N THR A 38 9.95 6.33 3.20
CA THR A 38 10.33 5.29 2.24
C THR A 38 9.29 5.25 1.14
N LEU A 39 9.73 5.15 -0.12
CA LEU A 39 8.86 4.96 -1.26
C LEU A 39 8.76 3.48 -1.61
N GLY A 40 7.56 3.05 -1.98
CA GLY A 40 7.29 1.71 -2.48
C GLY A 40 6.23 1.73 -3.58
N LEU A 41 5.96 0.56 -4.16
CA LEU A 41 4.94 0.35 -5.18
C LEU A 41 3.69 -0.25 -4.53
N CYS A 42 2.50 0.25 -4.85
CA CYS A 42 1.27 -0.46 -4.52
C CYS A 42 1.07 -1.63 -5.50
N ILE A 43 0.92 -2.84 -4.98
CA ILE A 43 0.69 -4.07 -5.76
C ILE A 43 -0.71 -4.66 -5.58
N ASP A 44 -1.63 -3.90 -4.98
CA ASP A 44 -3.06 -4.25 -4.98
C ASP A 44 -3.54 -4.43 -6.43
N GLU A 45 -4.20 -5.55 -6.73
CA GLU A 45 -4.52 -5.99 -8.09
C GLU A 45 -5.40 -4.98 -8.83
N ASP A 46 -6.32 -4.31 -8.13
CA ASP A 46 -7.22 -3.31 -8.71
C ASP A 46 -6.50 -1.98 -9.00
N LEU A 47 -5.40 -1.72 -8.29
CA LEU A 47 -4.62 -0.49 -8.39
C LEU A 47 -3.34 -0.63 -9.22
N GLN A 48 -2.88 -1.85 -9.49
CA GLN A 48 -1.69 -2.14 -10.30
C GLN A 48 -1.65 -1.41 -11.66
N PRO A 49 -2.76 -1.25 -12.40
CA PRO A 49 -2.74 -0.53 -13.68
C PRO A 49 -2.23 0.92 -13.60
N TYR A 50 -2.33 1.56 -12.43
CA TYR A 50 -1.93 2.95 -12.22
C TYR A 50 -0.47 3.11 -11.78
N ASN A 51 0.25 2.02 -11.53
CA ASN A 51 1.66 2.02 -11.12
C ASN A 51 1.96 3.00 -9.96
N LEU A 52 1.13 2.96 -8.92
CA LEU A 52 1.18 3.93 -7.83
C LEU A 52 2.47 3.79 -7.00
N ARG A 53 3.35 4.79 -7.08
CA ARG A 53 4.48 4.96 -6.16
C ARG A 53 4.05 5.82 -4.98
N VAL A 54 4.11 5.24 -3.79
CA VAL A 54 3.54 5.83 -2.57
C VAL A 54 4.52 5.73 -1.40
N SER A 55 4.45 6.69 -0.50
CA SER A 55 5.25 6.70 0.73
C SER A 55 4.58 5.91 1.85
N GLY A 56 5.32 5.57 2.91
CA GLY A 56 4.74 4.93 4.09
C GLY A 56 3.63 5.71 4.79
N LEU A 57 3.58 7.04 4.63
CA LEU A 57 2.51 7.93 5.12
C LEU A 57 1.30 8.06 4.18
N SER A 58 1.40 7.53 2.96
CA SER A 58 0.23 7.42 2.08
C SER A 58 -0.74 6.39 2.65
N GLY A 59 -2.00 6.39 2.19
CA GLY A 59 -3.01 5.44 2.63
C GLY A 59 -4.24 5.45 1.73
N CYS A 60 -5.02 4.38 1.77
CA CYS A 60 -6.25 4.24 1.00
C CYS A 60 -7.24 3.30 1.69
N ASN A 61 -8.43 3.18 1.12
CA ASN A 61 -9.50 2.28 1.54
C ASN A 61 -9.36 0.84 0.98
N HIS A 62 -8.37 0.55 0.13
CA HIS A 62 -7.97 -0.84 -0.23
C HIS A 62 -7.00 -1.44 0.80
N PHE A 63 -6.87 -0.80 1.95
CA PHE A 63 -5.93 -1.19 2.98
C PHE A 63 -6.21 -2.61 3.47
N MET A 64 -5.16 -3.40 3.53
CA MET A 64 -5.18 -4.74 4.09
C MET A 64 -4.03 -4.85 5.09
N PRO A 65 -4.32 -4.99 6.39
CA PRO A 65 -3.29 -5.03 7.41
C PRO A 65 -2.33 -6.19 7.15
N GLY A 66 -1.04 -5.93 7.25
CA GLY A 66 -0.03 -6.97 7.13
C GLY A 66 1.37 -6.43 6.90
N LYS A 67 2.34 -7.34 6.84
CA LYS A 67 3.73 -7.00 6.58
C LYS A 67 3.86 -6.54 5.11
N PRO A 68 4.47 -5.37 4.84
CA PRO A 68 4.74 -4.91 3.48
C PRO A 68 5.45 -5.99 2.65
N ALA A 69 4.99 -6.17 1.41
CA ALA A 69 5.59 -7.07 0.45
C ALA A 69 7.03 -6.65 0.13
N ARG A 70 7.83 -7.62 -0.28
CA ARG A 70 9.22 -7.42 -0.71
C ARG A 70 9.40 -8.13 -2.04
N ALA A 71 9.95 -7.42 -3.00
CA ALA A 71 10.38 -7.99 -4.26
C ALA A 71 11.79 -7.49 -4.54
N GLU A 72 12.60 -8.34 -5.18
CA GLU A 72 13.85 -7.90 -5.78
C GLU A 72 13.51 -6.87 -6.86
N GLY A 73 13.76 -5.59 -6.56
CA GLY A 73 13.57 -4.51 -7.52
C GLY A 73 14.81 -4.29 -8.37
N SER A 74 14.68 -3.41 -9.37
CA SER A 74 15.77 -2.93 -10.24
C SER A 74 16.77 -2.02 -9.51
N ALA A 75 17.05 -2.27 -8.23
CA ALA A 75 18.01 -1.51 -7.44
C ALA A 75 19.44 -1.56 -8.00
N GLU A 76 19.69 -2.47 -8.95
CA GLU A 76 20.91 -2.45 -9.73
C GLU A 76 21.02 -1.11 -10.46
N ALA A 77 21.98 -0.30 -10.02
CA ALA A 77 22.24 1.00 -10.61
C ALA A 77 22.35 0.83 -12.14
N PRO A 78 21.72 1.72 -12.93
CA PRO A 78 21.85 1.62 -14.37
C PRO A 78 23.35 1.62 -14.73
N PRO A 79 23.75 0.86 -15.77
CA PRO A 79 25.15 0.78 -16.16
C PRO A 79 25.68 2.20 -16.35
N ARG A 80 26.87 2.47 -15.79
CA ARG A 80 27.48 3.81 -15.90
C ARG A 80 27.53 4.20 -17.37
N ALA A 81 26.80 5.26 -17.71
CA ALA A 81 26.83 5.80 -19.06
C ALA A 81 28.27 6.16 -19.43
N LYS A 82 28.69 5.82 -20.65
CA LYS A 82 29.99 6.27 -21.18
C LYS A 82 29.93 7.79 -21.31
N ALA A 83 30.98 8.48 -20.87
CA ALA A 83 31.12 9.91 -21.13
C ALA A 83 31.14 10.13 -22.66
N MET A 84 30.19 10.92 -23.16
CA MET A 84 30.18 11.39 -24.54
C MET A 84 31.02 12.67 -24.61
N ARG A 85 31.93 12.76 -25.58
CA ARG A 85 32.78 13.93 -25.84
C ARG A 85 32.19 14.78 -26.95
#